data_AF-A0A2N9YHF3-F1
#
_entry.id   AF-A0A2N9YHF3-F1
#
_cell.length_a   1.000
_cell.length_b   1.000
_cell.length_c   1.000
_cell.angle_alpha   90.00
_cell.angle_beta   90.00
_cell.angle_gamma   90.00
#
_symmetry.space_group_name_H-M   'P 1'
#
loop_
_entity.id
_entity.type
_entity.pdbx_description
1 polymer ?
#
loop_
_entity_poly.entity_id
_entity_poly.type
_entity_poly.pdbx_seq_one_letter_code
_entity_poly.pdbx_strand_id
1 'polypeptide(L)'
;MTKAKKLYAAKELKDVVISIQTDRNFFGITDRFNAAQSLYHNLLKEAQAGNIESVEKIGDALTLYLEIASEMYARSAKFRDIRDNELKDLNDLIVKFAG
;
A
#
# COMPACT_ATOMS: atom_id res chain seq x y z
N MET A 1 20.42 21.54 8.09
CA MET A 1 19.39 20.48 8.22
C MET A 1 20.04 19.12 7.97
N THR A 2 19.93 18.18 8.90
CA THR A 2 20.61 16.86 8.80
C THR A 2 19.93 15.94 7.80
N LYS A 3 20.65 14.93 7.28
CA LYS A 3 20.11 13.93 6.34
C LYS A 3 18.87 13.20 6.90
N ALA A 4 18.87 12.91 8.20
CA ALA A 4 17.73 12.30 8.89
C ALA A 4 16.47 13.20 8.88
N LYS A 5 16.63 14.51 9.13
CA LYS A 5 15.50 15.47 9.07
C LYS A 5 14.92 15.62 7.67
N LYS A 6 15.77 15.58 6.63
CA LYS A 6 15.32 15.57 5.22
C LYS A 6 14.49 14.33 4.89
N LEU A 7 14.96 13.16 5.34
CA LEU A 7 14.27 11.89 5.12
C LEU A 7 12.92 11.84 5.83
N TYR A 8 12.86 12.33 7.07
CA TYR A 8 11.63 12.39 7.85
C TYR A 8 10.57 13.30 7.19
N ALA A 9 10.95 14.53 6.80
CA ALA A 9 10.03 15.45 6.12
C ALA A 9 9.54 14.90 4.77
N ALA A 10 10.39 14.20 4.01
CA ALA A 10 9.99 13.56 2.77
C ALA A 10 8.98 12.42 2.99
N LYS A 11 9.07 11.69 4.11
CA LYS A 11 8.10 10.66 4.48
C LYS A 11 6.76 11.25 4.85
N GLU A 12 6.74 12.28 5.71
CA GLU A 12 5.48 12.96 6.06
C GLU A 12 4.77 13.53 4.83
N LEU A 13 5.51 14.13 3.91
CA LEU A 13 4.94 14.62 2.64
C LEU A 13 4.36 13.49 1.79
N LYS A 14 5.05 12.35 1.70
CA LYS A 14 4.56 11.17 0.97
C LYS A 14 3.25 10.67 1.58
N ASP A 15 3.20 10.53 2.90
CA ASP A 15 2.01 10.06 3.63
C ASP A 15 0.81 11.01 3.45
N VAL A 16 1.05 12.33 3.50
CA VAL A 16 0.02 13.35 3.23
C VAL A 16 -0.48 13.29 1.79
N VAL A 17 0.40 13.17 0.80
CA VAL A 17 0.01 13.07 -0.62
C VAL A 17 -0.85 11.83 -0.85
N ILE A 18 -0.49 10.69 -0.26
CA ILE A 18 -1.26 9.45 -0.40
C ILE A 18 -2.64 9.60 0.26
N SER A 19 -2.71 10.17 1.46
CA SER A 19 -3.98 10.45 2.14
C SER A 19 -4.92 11.27 1.25
N ILE A 20 -4.39 12.33 0.62
CA ILE A 20 -5.14 13.17 -0.31
C ILE A 20 -5.58 12.38 -1.55
N GLN A 21 -4.68 11.59 -2.16
CA GLN A 21 -4.96 10.83 -3.38
C GLN A 21 -5.95 9.66 -3.17
N THR A 22 -6.08 9.17 -1.95
CA THR A 22 -6.99 8.07 -1.61
C THR A 22 -8.32 8.55 -1.02
N ASP A 23 -8.46 9.85 -0.76
CA ASP A 23 -9.67 10.49 -0.26
C ASP A 23 -10.80 10.46 -1.32
N ARG A 24 -11.95 9.92 -0.89
CA ARG A 24 -13.16 9.78 -1.73
C ARG A 24 -13.75 11.12 -2.16
N ASN A 25 -13.45 12.20 -1.44
CA ASN A 25 -14.02 13.53 -1.67
C ASN A 25 -13.32 14.29 -2.80
N PHE A 26 -12.07 13.93 -3.12
CA PHE A 26 -11.24 14.67 -4.07
C PHE A 26 -10.90 13.89 -5.34
N PHE A 27 -10.89 12.55 -5.29
CA PHE A 27 -10.44 11.72 -6.42
C PHE A 27 -11.46 10.62 -6.79
N GLY A 28 -11.51 10.32 -8.09
CA GLY A 28 -12.33 9.24 -8.61
C GLY A 28 -11.82 7.87 -8.19
N ILE A 29 -12.67 6.85 -8.27
CA ILE A 29 -12.33 5.49 -7.81
C ILE A 29 -11.09 4.91 -8.51
N THR A 30 -10.90 5.20 -9.81
CA THR A 30 -9.73 4.75 -10.57
C THR A 30 -8.42 5.39 -10.06
N ASP A 31 -8.45 6.68 -9.74
CA ASP A 31 -7.26 7.40 -9.24
C ASP A 31 -6.88 6.90 -7.86
N ARG A 32 -7.89 6.76 -6.99
CA ARG A 32 -7.74 6.19 -5.64
C ARG A 32 -7.19 4.77 -5.71
N PHE A 33 -7.68 3.96 -6.65
CA PHE A 33 -7.22 2.59 -6.86
C PHE A 33 -5.74 2.55 -7.26
N ASN A 34 -5.35 3.35 -8.25
CA ASN A 34 -3.97 3.41 -8.72
C ASN A 34 -3.01 3.92 -7.63
N ALA A 35 -3.45 4.89 -6.82
CA ALA A 35 -2.68 5.41 -5.71
C ALA A 35 -2.47 4.35 -4.61
N ALA A 36 -3.54 3.66 -4.20
CA ALA A 36 -3.46 2.61 -3.19
C ALA A 36 -2.65 1.39 -3.66
N GLN A 37 -2.83 0.98 -4.93
CA GLN A 37 -2.02 -0.07 -5.55
C GLN A 37 -0.52 0.29 -5.50
N SER A 38 -0.19 1.50 -5.94
CA SER A 38 1.19 1.99 -5.95
C SER A 38 1.79 2.08 -4.55
N LEU A 39 1.00 2.49 -3.55
CA LEU A 39 1.45 2.51 -2.16
C LEU A 39 1.81 1.11 -1.69
N TYR A 40 0.89 0.16 -1.83
CA TYR A 40 1.09 -1.22 -1.37
C TYR A 40 2.31 -1.85 -2.05
N HIS A 41 2.43 -1.79 -3.39
CA HIS A 41 3.55 -2.41 -4.11
C HIS A 41 4.90 -1.75 -3.82
N ASN A 42 4.93 -0.45 -3.54
CA ASN A 42 6.15 0.21 -3.10
C ASN A 42 6.58 -0.27 -1.71
N LEU A 43 5.64 -0.36 -0.75
CA LEU A 43 5.95 -0.88 0.59
C LEU A 43 6.34 -2.34 0.55
N LEU A 44 5.69 -3.16 -0.28
CA LEU A 44 6.07 -4.56 -0.51
C LEU A 44 7.52 -4.67 -0.97
N LYS A 45 7.91 -3.89 -1.98
CA LYS A 45 9.28 -3.89 -2.50
C LYS A 45 10.30 -3.46 -1.44
N GLU A 46 10.00 -2.40 -0.68
CA GLU A 46 10.87 -1.93 0.40
C GLU A 46 10.97 -2.96 1.54
N ALA A 47 9.86 -3.58 1.92
CA ALA A 47 9.81 -4.63 2.93
C ALA A 47 10.59 -5.87 2.48
N GLN A 48 10.45 -6.30 1.23
CA GLN A 48 11.23 -7.39 0.64
C GLN A 48 12.74 -7.09 0.64
N ALA A 49 13.12 -5.82 0.56
CA ALA A 49 14.50 -5.34 0.68
C ALA A 49 14.99 -5.19 2.14
N GLY A 50 14.16 -5.54 3.13
CA GLY A 50 14.54 -5.52 4.56
C GLY A 50 14.19 -4.22 5.29
N ASN A 51 13.38 -3.33 4.72
CA ASN A 51 12.94 -2.12 5.42
C ASN A 51 11.85 -2.47 6.46
N ILE A 52 12.21 -2.42 7.74
CA ILE A 52 11.33 -2.71 8.88
C ILE A 52 10.10 -1.79 8.92
N GLU A 53 10.28 -0.50 8.66
CA GLU A 53 9.14 0.45 8.67
C GLU A 53 8.12 0.09 7.58
N SER A 54 8.59 -0.40 6.43
CA SER A 54 7.70 -0.84 5.35
C SER A 54 6.98 -2.14 5.73
N VAL A 55 7.61 -3.05 6.49
CA VAL A 55 6.96 -4.24 7.05
C VAL A 55 5.84 -3.87 8.03
N GLU A 56 6.03 -2.83 8.84
CA GLU A 56 5.00 -2.36 9.78
C GLU A 56 3.79 -1.74 9.08
N LYS A 57 4.01 -1.04 7.95
CA LYS A 57 2.97 -0.29 7.23
C LYS A 57 2.25 -1.07 6.12
N ILE A 58 2.82 -2.18 5.66
CA ILE A 58 2.32 -2.89 4.47
C ILE A 58 0.90 -3.47 4.65
N GLY A 59 0.56 -3.92 5.86
CA GLY A 59 -0.77 -4.48 6.16
C GLY A 59 -1.89 -3.45 6.02
N ASP A 60 -1.67 -2.23 6.52
CA ASP A 60 -2.62 -1.13 6.40
C ASP A 60 -2.78 -0.70 4.94
N ALA A 61 -1.66 -0.63 4.20
CA ALA A 61 -1.69 -0.32 2.78
C ALA A 61 -2.43 -1.37 1.95
N LEU A 62 -2.26 -2.66 2.27
CA LEU A 62 -3.01 -3.74 1.63
C LEU A 62 -4.51 -3.59 1.92
N THR A 63 -4.88 -3.31 3.17
CA THR A 63 -6.27 -3.13 3.57
C THR A 63 -6.93 -2.01 2.77
N LEU A 64 -6.28 -0.83 2.71
CA LEU A 64 -6.76 0.30 1.91
C LEU A 64 -6.90 -0.05 0.42
N TYR A 65 -5.91 -0.77 -0.13
CA TYR A 65 -5.95 -1.20 -1.53
C TYR A 65 -7.12 -2.16 -1.79
N LEU A 66 -7.36 -3.13 -0.92
CA LEU A 66 -8.46 -4.09 -1.06
C LEU A 66 -9.83 -3.43 -0.86
N GLU A 67 -9.96 -2.46 0.05
CA GLU A 67 -11.19 -1.69 0.21
C GLU A 67 -11.56 -0.97 -1.11
N ILE A 68 -10.60 -0.24 -1.68
CA ILE A 68 -10.80 0.51 -2.92
C ILE A 68 -11.00 -0.43 -4.11
N ALA A 69 -10.28 -1.55 -4.17
CA ALA A 69 -10.48 -2.59 -5.18
C ALA A 69 -11.89 -3.18 -5.11
N SER A 70 -12.41 -3.39 -3.89
CA SER A 70 -13.78 -3.90 -3.67
C SER A 70 -14.84 -2.89 -4.08
N GLU A 71 -14.61 -1.58 -3.88
CA GLU A 71 -15.47 -0.52 -4.39
C GLU A 71 -15.46 -0.48 -5.93
N MET A 72 -14.27 -0.60 -6.55
CA MET A 72 -14.08 -0.47 -8.00
C MET A 72 -14.63 -1.67 -8.77
N TYR A 73 -14.40 -2.88 -8.27
CA TYR A 73 -14.68 -4.12 -8.98
C TYR A 73 -15.81 -4.95 -8.34
N ALA A 74 -16.41 -4.49 -7.24
CA ALA A 74 -17.41 -5.24 -6.47
C ALA A 74 -16.94 -6.67 -6.13
N ARG A 75 -17.87 -7.61 -5.90
CA ARG A 75 -17.57 -9.05 -5.68
C ARG A 75 -17.26 -9.80 -7.00
N SER A 76 -16.61 -9.15 -7.96
CA SER A 76 -16.27 -9.77 -9.25
C SER A 76 -15.12 -10.78 -9.12
N ALA A 77 -14.90 -11.56 -10.18
CA ALA A 77 -13.71 -12.40 -10.31
C ALA A 77 -12.43 -11.55 -10.20
N LYS A 78 -12.40 -10.37 -10.82
CA LYS A 78 -11.25 -9.47 -10.78
C LYS A 78 -10.86 -9.04 -9.37
N PHE A 79 -11.84 -8.73 -8.50
CA PHE A 79 -11.54 -8.44 -7.09
C PHE A 79 -10.95 -9.64 -6.35
N ARG A 80 -11.49 -10.84 -6.58
CA ARG A 80 -10.97 -12.07 -5.97
C ARG A 80 -9.53 -12.35 -6.40
N ASP A 81 -9.24 -12.20 -7.69
CA ASP A 81 -7.90 -12.40 -8.23
C ASP A 81 -6.89 -11.42 -7.62
N ILE A 82 -7.27 -10.14 -7.47
CA ILE A 82 -6.45 -9.14 -6.77
C ILE A 82 -6.23 -9.60 -5.33
N ARG A 83 -7.30 -9.82 -4.56
CA ARG A 83 -7.22 -10.21 -3.15
C ARG A 83 -6.32 -11.42 -2.92
N ASP A 84 -6.51 -12.48 -3.70
CA ASP A 84 -5.81 -13.74 -3.50
C ASP A 84 -4.33 -13.62 -3.86
N ASN A 85 -3.98 -12.86 -4.91
CA ASN A 85 -2.59 -12.59 -5.27
C ASN A 85 -1.89 -11.72 -4.22
N GLU A 86 -2.50 -10.61 -3.80
CA GLU A 86 -1.83 -9.70 -2.86
C GLU A 86 -1.69 -10.33 -1.45
N LEU A 87 -2.67 -11.15 -1.02
CA LEU A 87 -2.55 -11.91 0.24
C LEU A 87 -1.45 -12.97 0.17
N LYS A 88 -1.26 -13.59 -1.00
CA LYS A 88 -0.14 -14.51 -1.22
C LYS A 88 1.20 -13.79 -1.09
N ASP A 89 1.35 -12.64 -1.75
CA ASP A 89 2.58 -11.84 -1.66
C ASP A 89 2.90 -11.41 -0.23
N LEU A 90 1.88 -11.00 0.54
CA LEU A 90 2.04 -10.67 1.96
C LEU A 90 2.42 -11.89 2.80
N ASN A 91 1.82 -13.05 2.53
CA ASN A 91 2.16 -14.29 3.25
C ASN A 91 3.59 -14.74 2.96
N ASP A 92 4.03 -14.66 1.70
CA ASP A 92 5.41 -14.96 1.30
C ASP A 92 6.41 -14.03 2.00
N LEU A 93 6.05 -12.75 2.19
CA LEU A 93 6.81 -11.80 2.99
C LEU A 93 6.89 -12.23 4.47
N ILE A 94 5.76 -12.58 5.09
CA ILE A 94 5.71 -13.00 6.50
C ILE A 94 6.59 -14.23 6.73
N VAL A 95 6.50 -15.24 5.87
CA VAL A 95 7.33 -16.45 5.96
C VAL A 95 8.81 -16.12 5.89
N LYS A 96 9.22 -15.15 5.05
CA LYS A 96 10.60 -14.70 4.94
C LYS A 96 11.13 -13.99 6.20
N PHE A 97 10.28 -13.29 6.94
CA PHE A 97 10.67 -12.60 8.17
C PHE A 97 10.53 -13.47 9.44
N ALA A 98 9.72 -14.53 9.38
CA ALA A 98 9.51 -15.45 10.50
C ALA A 98 10.51 -16.63 10.54
N GLY A 99 11.19 -16.91 9.42
CA GLY A 99 12.25 -17.92 9.30
C GLY A 99 13.65 -17.36 9.50
#